data_AF-A0A7C2E9Q1-F1
#
_entry.id   AF-A0A7C2E9Q1-F1
#
_cell.length_a   1.000
_cell.length_b   1.000
_cell.length_c   1.000
_cell.angle_alpha   90.00
_cell.angle_beta   90.00
_cell.angle_gamma   90.00
#
_symmetry.space_group_name_H-M   'P 1'
#
loop_
_entity.id
_entity.type
_entity.pdbx_description
1 polymer ?
#
loop_
_entity_poly.entity_id
_entity_poly.type
_entity_poly.pdbx_seq_one_letter_code
_entity_poly.pdbx_strand_id
1 'polypeptide(L)' 'EPAGKEPNTVLEELRRGYTFRGKVIRPALVKVAKGDRI' A
#
# COMPACT_ATOMS: atom_id res chain seq x y z
N GLU A 1 -10.36 -8.72 -13.14
CA GLU A 1 -9.37 -7.64 -13.32
C GLU A 1 -9.58 -6.54 -12.28
N PRO A 2 -8.56 -5.87 -11.69
CA PRO A 2 -8.83 -4.73 -10.81
C PRO A 2 -9.12 -3.48 -11.65
N ALA A 3 -10.32 -3.43 -12.22
CA ALA A 3 -10.89 -2.26 -12.84
C ALA A 3 -11.31 -1.25 -11.76
N GLY A 4 -10.80 -0.01 -11.83
CA GLY A 4 -11.39 1.14 -11.14
C GLY A 4 -10.75 1.61 -9.81
N LYS A 5 -9.54 1.20 -9.45
CA LYS A 5 -8.84 1.78 -8.28
C LYS A 5 -8.06 3.03 -8.69
N GLU A 6 -8.24 4.11 -7.94
CA GLU A 6 -7.51 5.37 -8.14
C GLU A 6 -5.99 5.18 -7.99
N PRO A 7 -5.17 5.96 -8.72
CA PRO A 7 -3.71 5.89 -8.65
C PRO A 7 -3.23 6.05 -7.20
N ASN A 8 -2.14 5.36 -6.85
CA ASN A 8 -1.54 5.37 -5.51
C ASN A 8 -2.41 4.75 -4.39
N THR A 9 -3.52 4.10 -4.74
CA THR A 9 -4.33 3.36 -3.78
C THR A 9 -3.68 2.02 -3.41
N VAL A 10 -3.64 1.69 -2.12
CA VAL A 10 -3.21 0.36 -1.66
C VAL A 10 -4.24 -0.69 -2.07
N LEU A 11 -3.81 -1.66 -2.88
CA LEU A 11 -4.66 -2.76 -3.34
C LEU A 11 -4.70 -3.88 -2.31
N GLU A 12 -3.53 -4.26 -1.81
CA GLU A 12 -3.35 -5.43 -0.98
C GLU A 12 -2.12 -5.25 -0.07
N GLU A 13 -2.20 -5.76 1.15
CA GLU A 13 -1.07 -5.86 2.06
C GLU A 13 -0.50 -7.28 2.01
N LEU A 14 0.69 -7.42 1.42
CA LEU A 14 1.41 -8.69 1.30
C LEU A 14 2.10 -9.08 2.61
N ARG A 15 2.44 -8.08 3.43
CA ARG A 15 3.16 -8.28 4.69
C ARG A 15 2.85 -7.17 5.67
N ARG A 16 2.47 -7.56 6.88
CA ARG A 16 2.09 -6.63 7.94
C ARG A 16 3.24 -5.74 8.39
N GLY A 17 2.91 -4.45 8.49
CA GLY A 17 3.72 -3.43 9.16
C GLY A 17 3.39 -3.33 10.65
N TYR A 18 4.33 -2.81 11.43
CA TYR A 18 4.17 -2.65 12.87
C TYR A 18 4.59 -1.26 13.30
N THR A 19 3.79 -0.68 14.18
CA THR A 19 4.11 0.55 14.90
C THR A 19 4.14 0.27 16.39
N PHE A 20 5.03 0.93 17.11
CA PHE A 20 5.09 0.90 18.56
C PHE A 20 5.23 2.32 19.08
N ARG A 21 4.27 2.75 19.89
CA ARG A 21 4.23 4.11 20.45
C ARG A 21 4.39 5.20 19.39
N GLY A 22 3.71 5.04 18.25
CA GLY A 22 3.78 5.97 17.13
C GLY A 22 5.05 5.89 16.27
N LYS A 23 6.03 5.05 16.64
CA LYS A 23 7.23 4.82 15.83
C LYS A 23 7.05 3.60 14.93
N VAL A 24 7.41 3.72 13.66
CA VAL A 24 7.40 2.59 12.73
C VAL A 24 8.54 1.64 13.08
N ILE A 25 8.22 0.41 13.48
CA ILE A 25 9.21 -0.66 13.68
C ILE A 25 9.49 -1.35 12.33
N ARG A 26 8.44 -1.55 11.53
CA ARG A 26 8.54 -2.18 10.22
C ARG A 26 7.46 -1.64 9.30
N PRO A 27 7.79 -1.16 8.09
CA PRO A 27 6.77 -0.78 7.12
C PRO A 27 6.05 -2.03 6.58
N ALA A 28 4.78 -1.84 6.22
CA ALA A 28 4.02 -2.85 5.50
C ALA A 28 4.55 -3.00 4.07
N LEU A 29 4.53 -4.22 3.55
CA LEU A 29 4.77 -4.46 2.13
C LEU A 29 3.40 -4.47 1.44
N VAL A 30 3.17 -3.51 0.55
CA VAL A 30 1.89 -3.31 -0.08
C VAL A 30 2.01 -3.34 -1.60
N LYS A 31 0.95 -3.81 -2.26
CA LYS A 31 0.76 -3.67 -3.70
C LYS A 31 -0.07 -2.41 -3.94
N VAL A 32 0.41 -1.53 -4.80
CA VAL A 32 -0.24 -0.25 -5.09
C VAL A 32 -0.83 -0.27 -6.50
N ALA A 33 -1.96 0.41 -6.69
CA ALA A 33 -2.54 0.63 -8.00
C ALA A 33 -1.59 1.48 -8.86
N LYS A 34 -1.20 0.97 -10.02
CA LYS A 34 -0.46 1.76 -11.00
C LYS A 34 -1.40 2.83 -11.54
N GLY A 35 -1.06 4.09 -11.29
CA GLY A 35 -1.67 5.21 -12.00
C GLY A 35 -1.12 5.32 -13.41
N ASP A 36 -1.97 5.75 -14.34
CA ASP A 36 -1.49 6.31 -15.60
C ASP A 36 -0.64 7.53 -15.28
N ARG A 37 0.63 7.47 -15.68
CA ARG A 37 1.63 8.48 -15.39
C ARG A 37 1.50 9.54 -16.49
N ILE A 38 1.03 10.74 -16.12
CA ILE A 38 1.11 11.93 -16.97
C ILE A 38 2.59 12.28 -17.17
#